data_AF-A0A2K6N1Q7-F1
#
_entry.id   AF-A0A2K6N1Q7-F1
#
_cell.length_a   1.000
_cell.length_b   1.000
_cell.length_c   1.000
_cell.angle_alpha   90.00
_cell.angle_beta   90.00
_cell.angle_gamma   90.00
#
_symmetry.space_group_name_H-M   'P 1'
#
loop_
_entity.id
_entity.type
_entity.pdbx_description
1 polymer ?
#
loop_
_entity_poly.entity_id
_entity_poly.type
_entity_poly.pdbx_seq_one_letter_code
_entity_poly.pdbx_strand_id
1 'polypeptide(L)'
;MHNILKKYHQYIVECHGITLLPQFLGMYRLNVDGVEIYVIVTRNVFSHRLSVYRKYDLKMANLKATFTFPKSTGSTVAREASDKEKAKELPTLKDNDFINEGQKIYIDDNNKKVFLEKLKKDVEFLAQLKLMDYSLLVGIHDVERAEQEEVECEENDGEEEGESDGTHPVGTPPDSPGNTLNSSPPLAPGEFDPNIDVYGIKCHENSPRKEVYFMAIIDILTHYDAKKKAAHAAKTVKHGAGAEISTVNPEQYSKRFLDFIGHILT
;
A
#
# COMPACT_ATOMS: atom_id res chain seq x y z
N MET A 1 -7.28 18.26 -0.88
CA MET A 1 -5.83 18.52 -0.73
C MET A 1 -5.51 19.89 -0.11
N HIS A 2 -5.88 21.01 -0.74
CA HIS A 2 -5.57 22.36 -0.22
C HIS A 2 -5.89 22.58 1.27
N ASN A 3 -7.04 22.07 1.74
CA ASN A 3 -7.48 22.19 3.14
C ASN A 3 -6.53 21.55 4.17
N ILE A 4 -5.75 20.54 3.76
CA ILE A 4 -4.84 19.81 4.66
C ILE A 4 -3.37 20.18 4.43
N LEU A 5 -3.04 20.84 3.32
CA LEU A 5 -1.66 21.04 2.86
C LEU A 5 -0.76 21.72 3.92
N LYS A 6 -1.24 22.76 4.60
CA LYS A 6 -0.45 23.45 5.64
C LYS A 6 -0.11 22.53 6.82
N LYS A 7 -1.11 21.74 7.28
CA LYS A 7 -0.92 20.80 8.39
C LYS A 7 -0.08 19.60 7.96
N TYR A 8 -0.27 19.12 6.73
CA TYR A 8 0.54 18.07 6.13
C TYR A 8 2.00 18.48 6.03
N HIS A 9 2.30 19.66 5.48
CA HIS A 9 3.68 20.16 5.41
C HIS A 9 4.33 20.25 6.80
N GLN A 10 3.62 20.82 7.77
CA GLN A 10 4.12 20.90 9.15
C GLN A 10 4.42 19.51 9.73
N TYR A 11 3.52 18.54 9.52
CA TYR A 11 3.70 17.16 9.97
C TYR A 11 4.95 16.51 9.32
N ILE A 12 5.14 16.71 8.02
CA ILE A 12 6.31 16.22 7.29
C ILE A 12 7.62 16.80 7.84
N VAL A 13 7.63 18.09 8.20
CA VAL A 13 8.79 18.74 8.84
C VAL A 13 9.08 18.10 10.20
N GLU A 14 8.06 17.90 11.04
CA GLU A 14 8.20 17.31 12.38
C GLU A 14 8.68 15.86 12.36
N CYS A 15 8.21 15.06 11.39
CA CYS A 15 8.67 13.68 11.21
C CYS A 15 9.91 13.54 10.32
N HIS A 16 10.52 14.67 9.88
CA HIS A 16 11.69 14.70 9.01
C HIS A 16 11.50 13.90 7.71
N GLY A 17 10.27 13.87 7.17
CA GLY A 17 9.91 13.09 5.97
C GLY A 17 9.70 11.60 6.20
N ILE A 18 9.90 11.09 7.42
CA ILE A 18 9.77 9.68 7.77
C ILE A 18 8.32 9.40 8.21
N THR A 19 7.49 8.96 7.26
CA THR A 19 6.06 8.70 7.44
C THR A 19 5.59 7.59 6.50
N LEU A 20 4.49 6.90 6.85
CA LEU A 20 3.79 5.98 5.95
C LEU A 20 2.74 6.67 5.08
N LEU A 21 2.50 7.98 5.26
CA LEU A 21 1.58 8.75 4.42
C LEU A 21 2.11 8.89 2.99
N PRO A 22 1.23 9.15 1.99
CA PRO A 22 1.67 9.47 0.65
C PRO A 22 2.59 10.68 0.66
N GLN A 23 3.75 10.59 0.02
CA GLN A 23 4.64 11.73 -0.19
C GLN A 23 4.18 12.51 -1.42
N PHE A 24 3.42 13.59 -1.22
CA PHE A 24 2.92 14.42 -2.32
C PHE A 24 4.04 15.26 -2.94
N LEU A 25 4.33 15.03 -4.21
CA LEU A 25 5.41 15.68 -4.96
C LEU A 25 4.89 16.82 -5.84
N GLY A 26 3.66 16.70 -6.33
CA GLY A 26 3.04 17.71 -7.18
C GLY A 26 1.54 17.52 -7.30
N MET A 27 0.83 18.60 -7.59
CA MET A 27 -0.59 18.59 -7.90
C MET A 27 -0.84 19.48 -9.10
N TYR A 28 -1.45 18.90 -10.12
CA TYR A 28 -1.61 19.51 -11.44
C TYR A 28 -3.08 19.48 -11.85
N ARG A 29 -3.41 20.43 -12.71
CA ARG A 29 -4.68 20.48 -13.43
C ARG A 29 -4.38 20.58 -14.91
N LEU A 30 -4.83 19.60 -15.68
CA LEU A 30 -4.67 19.52 -17.12
C LEU A 30 -6.01 19.80 -17.79
N ASN A 31 -5.98 20.47 -18.93
CA ASN A 31 -7.15 20.68 -19.77
C ASN A 31 -6.78 20.28 -21.20
N VAL A 32 -7.43 19.22 -21.71
CA VAL A 32 -7.21 18.68 -23.05
C VAL A 32 -8.57 18.42 -23.68
N ASP A 33 -8.81 18.96 -24.87
CA ASP A 33 -10.09 18.84 -25.61
C ASP A 33 -11.33 19.19 -24.77
N GLY A 34 -11.20 20.17 -23.87
CA GLY A 34 -12.27 20.60 -22.97
C GLY A 34 -12.53 19.67 -21.77
N VAL A 35 -11.74 18.59 -21.62
CA VAL A 35 -11.77 17.71 -20.46
C VAL A 35 -10.76 18.19 -19.43
N GLU A 36 -11.24 18.47 -18.21
CA GLU A 36 -10.41 18.87 -17.09
C GLU A 36 -10.03 17.63 -16.25
N ILE A 37 -8.73 17.42 -16.05
CA ILE A 37 -8.17 16.30 -15.29
C ILE A 37 -7.32 16.85 -14.15
N TYR A 38 -7.49 16.31 -12.96
CA TYR A 38 -6.69 16.64 -11.78
C TYR A 38 -5.76 15.48 -11.47
N VAL A 39 -4.46 15.76 -11.35
CA VAL A 39 -3.43 14.75 -11.09
C VAL A 39 -2.68 15.12 -9.83
N ILE A 40 -2.46 14.14 -8.96
CA ILE A 40 -1.54 14.25 -7.84
C ILE A 40 -0.41 13.25 -8.09
N VAL A 41 0.82 13.73 -8.02
CA VAL A 41 2.02 12.90 -8.16
C VAL A 41 2.53 12.60 -6.76
N THR A 42 2.75 11.31 -6.47
CA THR A 42 3.31 10.85 -5.20
C THR A 42 4.54 9.99 -5.44
N ARG A 43 5.38 9.80 -4.42
CA ARG A 43 6.36 8.71 -4.44
C ARG A 43 5.63 7.37 -4.61
N ASN A 44 6.21 6.45 -5.38
CA ASN A 44 5.71 5.08 -5.47
C ASN A 44 5.88 4.37 -4.12
N VAL A 45 4.87 3.59 -3.72
CA VAL A 45 4.93 2.78 -2.49
C VAL A 45 5.82 1.57 -2.72
N PHE A 46 5.73 0.98 -3.91
CA PHE A 46 6.50 -0.21 -4.27
C PHE A 46 7.86 0.17 -4.82
N SER A 47 8.80 -0.79 -4.73
CA SER A 47 10.11 -0.62 -5.33
C SER A 47 10.02 -0.43 -6.84
N HIS A 48 10.96 0.34 -7.36
CA HIS A 48 11.20 0.49 -8.79
C HIS A 48 11.99 -0.69 -9.39
N ARG A 49 12.58 -1.56 -8.54
CA ARG A 49 13.40 -2.71 -8.96
C ARG A 49 12.82 -4.04 -8.54
N LEU A 50 12.32 -4.14 -7.30
CA LEU A 50 11.82 -5.41 -6.77
C LEU A 50 10.35 -5.62 -7.19
N SER A 51 10.11 -6.61 -8.03
CA SER A 51 8.79 -6.95 -8.57
C SER A 51 7.84 -7.39 -7.46
N VAL A 52 6.65 -6.80 -7.41
CA VAL A 52 5.62 -7.19 -6.44
C VAL A 52 4.77 -8.31 -7.03
N TYR A 53 4.83 -9.51 -6.45
CA TYR A 53 4.05 -10.67 -6.92
C TYR A 53 2.64 -10.71 -6.31
N ARG A 54 2.40 -9.94 -5.23
CA ARG A 54 1.13 -9.95 -4.50
C ARG A 54 0.82 -8.58 -3.88
N LYS A 55 -0.44 -8.12 -4.03
CA LYS A 55 -0.88 -6.80 -3.55
C LYS A 55 -2.15 -6.89 -2.71
N TYR A 56 -2.20 -6.12 -1.64
CA TYR A 56 -3.38 -5.97 -0.80
C TYR A 56 -3.73 -4.50 -0.53
N ASP A 57 -5.01 -4.17 -0.62
CA ASP A 57 -5.61 -2.97 -0.04
C ASP A 57 -6.27 -3.35 1.29
N LEU A 58 -5.63 -3.00 2.41
CA LEU A 58 -6.05 -3.39 3.75
C LEU A 58 -6.62 -2.19 4.49
N LYS A 59 -7.83 -2.32 5.03
CA LYS A 59 -8.53 -1.19 5.63
C LYS A 59 -8.97 -1.56 7.02
N MET A 60 -9.84 -2.55 7.09
CA MET A 60 -10.25 -3.20 8.31
C MET A 60 -11.19 -4.35 7.91
N ALA A 61 -10.73 -5.60 8.04
CA ALA A 61 -11.68 -6.70 8.17
C ALA A 61 -12.48 -6.49 9.44
N ASN A 62 -13.79 -6.75 9.43
CA ASN A 62 -14.47 -6.94 10.70
C ASN A 62 -13.82 -8.13 11.40
N LEU A 63 -12.99 -7.84 12.41
CA LEU A 63 -12.48 -8.82 13.37
C LEU A 63 -13.62 -9.48 14.20
N LYS A 64 -14.89 -9.33 13.78
CA LYS A 64 -16.05 -10.08 14.27
C LYS A 64 -16.18 -11.46 13.63
N ALA A 65 -15.34 -11.81 12.64
CA ALA A 65 -15.39 -13.15 12.03
C ALA A 65 -14.87 -14.27 12.96
N THR A 66 -14.12 -13.93 14.02
CA THR A 66 -13.56 -14.90 14.98
C THR A 66 -14.36 -15.03 16.28
N PHE A 67 -15.40 -14.21 16.51
CA PHE A 67 -16.31 -14.34 17.65
C PHE A 67 -17.75 -14.47 17.16
N THR A 68 -18.33 -15.64 17.38
CA THR A 68 -19.70 -16.03 17.05
C THR A 68 -20.73 -14.98 17.49
N PHE A 69 -21.13 -14.09 16.59
CA PHE A 69 -22.32 -13.25 16.76
C PHE A 69 -23.15 -13.25 15.48
N PRO A 70 -24.49 -13.27 15.57
CA PRO A 70 -25.35 -13.48 14.41
C PRO A 70 -25.24 -12.28 13.46
N LYS A 71 -25.08 -12.56 12.16
CA LYS A 71 -25.28 -11.60 11.07
C LYS A 71 -26.64 -10.93 11.23
N SER A 72 -26.67 -9.72 11.76
CA SER A 72 -27.71 -8.76 11.43
C SER A 72 -27.12 -7.36 11.44
N THR A 73 -27.59 -6.57 10.48
CA THR A 73 -27.37 -5.11 10.30
C THR A 73 -26.20 -4.65 9.42
N GLY A 74 -26.51 -4.56 8.12
CA GLY A 74 -26.39 -3.35 7.29
C GLY A 74 -25.05 -2.61 7.23
N SER A 75 -24.40 -2.73 6.06
CA SER A 75 -23.25 -1.94 5.57
C SER A 75 -21.84 -2.44 5.92
N THR A 76 -21.60 -3.73 5.81
CA THR A 76 -20.24 -4.26 5.59
C THR A 76 -20.23 -5.01 4.27
N VAL A 77 -19.94 -4.26 3.21
CA VAL A 77 -19.57 -4.77 1.88
C VAL A 77 -18.46 -5.80 2.07
N ALA A 78 -18.58 -6.98 1.46
CA ALA A 78 -17.52 -7.97 1.46
C ALA A 78 -16.21 -7.31 1.00
N ARG A 79 -15.26 -7.13 1.92
CA ARG A 79 -13.94 -6.57 1.65
C ARG A 79 -13.08 -7.67 1.02
N GLU A 80 -13.52 -8.10 -0.14
CA GLU A 80 -12.93 -9.15 -0.97
C GLU A 80 -12.75 -8.60 -2.39
N ALA A 81 -11.71 -9.04 -3.08
CA ALA A 81 -11.53 -8.75 -4.49
C ALA A 81 -12.67 -9.36 -5.30
N SER A 82 -13.13 -8.65 -6.34
CA SER A 82 -14.13 -9.19 -7.26
C SER A 82 -13.49 -10.25 -8.16
N ASP A 83 -14.28 -11.14 -8.74
CA ASP A 83 -13.78 -12.15 -9.69
C ASP A 83 -13.04 -11.50 -10.87
N LYS A 84 -13.53 -10.33 -11.34
CA LYS A 84 -12.85 -9.53 -12.37
C LYS A 84 -11.47 -9.02 -11.93
N GLU A 85 -11.32 -8.65 -10.66
CA GLU A 85 -10.02 -8.24 -10.11
C GLU A 85 -9.10 -9.45 -9.97
N LYS A 86 -9.61 -10.57 -9.44
CA LYS A 86 -8.88 -11.83 -9.25
C LYS A 86 -8.40 -12.46 -10.57
N ALA A 87 -9.06 -12.15 -11.69
CA ALA A 87 -8.68 -12.60 -13.02
C ALA A 87 -7.49 -11.84 -13.64
N LYS A 88 -7.04 -10.73 -13.03
CA LYS A 88 -5.84 -10.02 -13.49
C LYS A 88 -4.59 -10.82 -13.11
N GLU A 89 -3.51 -10.64 -13.87
CA GLU A 89 -2.19 -11.22 -13.57
C GLU A 89 -1.69 -10.82 -12.18
N LEU A 90 -1.86 -9.55 -11.81
CA LEU A 90 -1.50 -9.03 -10.49
C LEU A 90 -2.71 -8.34 -9.81
N PRO A 91 -3.59 -9.13 -9.17
CA PRO A 91 -4.82 -8.63 -8.54
C PRO A 91 -4.51 -7.77 -7.30
N THR A 92 -5.41 -6.83 -7.00
CA THR A 92 -5.41 -6.12 -5.71
C THR A 92 -6.40 -6.77 -4.77
N LEU A 93 -5.89 -7.63 -3.90
CA LEU A 93 -6.65 -8.37 -2.90
C LEU A 93 -7.06 -7.47 -1.73
N LYS A 94 -8.03 -7.90 -0.93
CA LYS A 94 -8.54 -7.12 0.21
C LYS A 94 -8.46 -7.91 1.51
N ASP A 95 -9.06 -7.38 2.58
CA ASP A 95 -8.91 -7.90 3.94
C ASP A 95 -9.40 -9.35 4.09
N ASN A 96 -10.52 -9.71 3.45
CA ASN A 96 -11.05 -11.07 3.53
C ASN A 96 -10.17 -12.05 2.73
N ASP A 97 -9.63 -11.64 1.58
CA ASP A 97 -8.70 -12.46 0.81
C ASP A 97 -7.45 -12.73 1.65
N PHE A 98 -6.88 -11.68 2.26
CA PHE A 98 -5.71 -11.78 3.13
C PHE A 98 -5.92 -12.78 4.27
N ILE A 99 -7.07 -12.71 4.94
CA ILE A 99 -7.40 -13.62 6.07
C ILE A 99 -7.67 -15.04 5.57
N ASN A 100 -8.48 -15.21 4.52
CA ASN A 100 -8.90 -16.52 4.02
C ASN A 100 -7.74 -17.31 3.43
N GLU A 101 -6.79 -16.62 2.78
CA GLU A 101 -5.55 -17.22 2.26
C GLU A 101 -4.53 -17.51 3.37
N GLY A 102 -4.79 -17.07 4.61
CA GLY A 102 -3.86 -17.24 5.72
C GLY A 102 -2.57 -16.44 5.55
N GLN A 103 -2.58 -15.36 4.76
CA GLN A 103 -1.40 -14.53 4.52
C GLN A 103 -0.88 -13.95 5.84
N LYS A 104 0.44 -13.92 5.96
CA LYS A 104 1.18 -13.32 7.08
C LYS A 104 2.23 -12.35 6.55
N ILE A 105 2.63 -11.41 7.40
CA ILE A 105 3.74 -10.48 7.14
C ILE A 105 4.78 -10.76 8.23
N TYR A 106 5.88 -11.40 7.86
CA TYR A 106 6.90 -11.90 8.77
C TYR A 106 7.99 -10.85 8.99
N ILE A 107 7.88 -10.02 10.01
CA ILE A 107 8.89 -8.97 10.30
C ILE A 107 9.37 -9.10 11.74
N ASP A 108 10.64 -8.76 12.00
CA ASP A 108 11.16 -8.86 13.36
C ASP A 108 10.51 -7.85 14.32
N ASP A 109 10.60 -8.13 15.62
CA ASP A 109 9.98 -7.31 16.65
C ASP A 109 10.44 -5.84 16.64
N ASN A 110 11.69 -5.56 16.23
CA ASN A 110 12.19 -4.20 16.16
C ASN A 110 11.53 -3.44 15.01
N ASN A 111 11.51 -4.04 13.82
CA ASN A 111 10.85 -3.48 12.63
C ASN A 111 9.35 -3.33 12.84
N LYS A 112 8.70 -4.32 13.47
CA LYS A 112 7.28 -4.28 13.84
C LYS A 112 6.97 -3.13 14.79
N LYS A 113 7.78 -2.95 15.84
CA LYS A 113 7.63 -1.83 16.77
C LYS A 113 7.79 -0.49 16.07
N VAL A 114 8.85 -0.32 15.28
CA VAL A 114 9.13 0.93 14.53
C VAL A 114 7.99 1.22 13.53
N PHE A 115 7.50 0.20 12.83
CA PHE A 115 6.39 0.33 11.88
C PHE A 115 5.10 0.76 12.58
N LEU A 116 4.72 0.08 13.67
CA LEU A 116 3.49 0.39 14.41
C LEU A 116 3.53 1.76 15.09
N GLU A 117 4.70 2.20 15.58
CA GLU A 117 4.87 3.54 16.13
C GLU A 117 4.69 4.63 15.06
N LYS A 118 5.25 4.43 13.85
CA LYS A 118 5.02 5.33 12.70
C LYS A 118 3.54 5.34 12.31
N LEU A 119 2.96 4.17 12.10
CA LEU A 119 1.56 3.99 11.70
C LEU A 119 0.62 4.68 12.69
N LYS A 120 0.86 4.53 14.00
CA LYS A 120 0.07 5.19 15.04
C LYS A 120 0.11 6.71 14.91
N LYS A 121 1.29 7.31 14.77
CA LYS A 121 1.43 8.77 14.60
C LYS A 121 0.74 9.26 13.33
N ASP A 122 0.90 8.55 12.21
CA ASP A 122 0.31 8.91 10.92
C ASP A 122 -1.23 8.87 11.00
N VAL A 123 -1.77 7.81 11.61
CA VAL A 123 -3.20 7.59 11.77
C VAL A 123 -3.82 8.59 12.77
N GLU A 124 -3.12 8.94 13.85
CA GLU A 124 -3.53 10.02 14.77
C GLU A 124 -3.62 11.36 14.05
N PHE A 125 -2.64 11.68 13.20
CA PHE A 125 -2.67 12.89 12.37
C PHE A 125 -3.88 12.89 11.41
N LEU A 126 -4.16 11.78 10.72
CA LEU A 126 -5.33 11.67 9.84
C LEU A 126 -6.66 11.85 10.60
N ALA A 127 -6.77 11.26 11.80
CA ALA A 127 -7.95 11.40 12.65
C ALA A 127 -8.19 12.86 13.08
N GLN A 128 -7.14 13.59 13.46
CA GLN A 128 -7.22 15.03 13.79
C GLN A 128 -7.72 15.88 12.61
N LEU A 129 -7.40 15.47 11.38
CA LEU A 129 -7.89 16.08 10.15
C LEU A 129 -9.29 15.62 9.72
N LYS A 130 -9.92 14.72 10.50
CA LYS A 130 -11.21 14.08 10.18
C LYS A 130 -11.17 13.37 8.82
N LEU A 131 -10.02 12.84 8.46
CA LEU A 131 -9.84 12.01 7.28
C LEU A 131 -10.16 10.56 7.64
N MET A 132 -10.87 9.89 6.75
CA MET A 132 -11.27 8.51 6.95
C MET A 132 -11.15 7.74 5.64
N ASP A 133 -11.54 6.48 5.68
CA ASP A 133 -11.64 5.63 4.50
C ASP A 133 -10.30 5.31 3.80
N TYR A 134 -9.16 5.64 4.41
CA TYR A 134 -7.81 5.30 3.96
C TYR A 134 -7.47 3.82 4.18
N SER A 135 -6.62 3.26 3.33
CA SER A 135 -6.15 1.86 3.41
C SER A 135 -4.64 1.82 3.62
N LEU A 136 -4.12 0.72 4.17
CA LEU A 136 -2.73 0.31 4.06
C LEU A 136 -2.57 -0.50 2.76
N LEU A 137 -1.83 0.05 1.81
CA LEU A 137 -1.38 -0.69 0.65
C LEU A 137 -0.20 -1.57 1.06
N VAL A 138 -0.26 -2.85 0.74
CA VAL A 138 0.80 -3.83 0.99
C VAL A 138 1.20 -4.47 -0.32
N GLY A 139 2.47 -4.37 -0.68
CA GLY A 139 3.08 -5.12 -1.77
C GLY A 139 4.08 -6.12 -1.19
N ILE A 140 4.08 -7.34 -1.71
CA ILE A 140 5.01 -8.40 -1.31
C ILE A 140 5.85 -8.78 -2.52
N HIS A 141 7.17 -8.72 -2.34
CA HIS A 141 8.16 -9.25 -3.26
C HIS A 141 8.71 -10.56 -2.70
N ASP A 142 8.78 -11.60 -3.52
CA ASP A 142 9.36 -12.91 -3.20
C ASP A 142 10.69 -13.01 -3.94
N VAL A 143 11.78 -13.06 -3.18
CA VAL A 143 13.14 -12.96 -3.72
C VAL A 143 13.50 -14.18 -4.55
N GLU A 144 13.17 -15.37 -4.05
CA GLU A 144 13.49 -16.64 -4.70
C GLU A 144 12.68 -16.82 -5.99
N ARG A 145 11.40 -16.38 -5.96
CA ARG A 145 10.56 -16.38 -7.14
C ARG A 145 11.08 -15.44 -8.23
N ALA A 146 11.49 -14.24 -7.85
CA ALA A 146 12.01 -13.26 -8.80
C ALA A 146 13.31 -13.73 -9.46
N GLU A 147 14.20 -14.38 -8.71
CA GLU A 147 15.42 -14.99 -9.27
C GLU A 147 15.10 -16.07 -10.31
N GLN A 148 14.08 -16.91 -10.07
CA GLN A 148 13.65 -17.94 -11.02
C GLN A 148 13.07 -17.32 -12.30
N GLU A 149 12.21 -16.30 -12.15
CA GLU A 149 11.62 -15.57 -13.28
C GLU A 149 12.70 -14.86 -14.11
N GLU A 150 13.76 -14.32 -13.49
CA GLU A 150 14.90 -13.72 -14.19
C GLU A 150 15.67 -14.74 -15.03
N VAL A 151 15.96 -15.94 -14.48
CA VAL A 151 16.67 -17.01 -15.21
C VAL A 151 15.83 -17.55 -16.37
N GLU A 152 14.53 -17.77 -16.16
CA GLU A 152 13.63 -18.25 -17.23
C GLU A 152 13.55 -17.25 -18.40
N CYS A 153 13.56 -15.94 -18.13
CA CYS A 153 13.61 -14.92 -19.18
C CYS A 153 14.92 -14.96 -19.96
N GLU A 154 16.06 -15.11 -19.27
CA GLU A 154 17.38 -15.19 -19.92
C GLU A 154 17.52 -16.45 -20.81
N GLU A 155 16.97 -17.59 -20.37
CA GLU A 155 16.97 -18.83 -21.17
C GLU A 155 16.10 -18.72 -22.42
N ASN A 156 14.91 -18.11 -22.30
CA ASN A 156 13.96 -17.98 -23.39
C ASN A 156 14.43 -16.95 -24.45
N ASP A 157 15.18 -15.91 -24.05
CA ASP A 157 15.84 -14.98 -24.97
C ASP A 157 17.08 -15.61 -25.64
N GLY A 158 17.72 -16.59 -25.00
CA GLY A 158 18.86 -17.35 -25.54
C GLY A 158 18.50 -18.41 -26.58
N GLU A 159 17.23 -18.85 -26.63
CA GLU A 159 16.74 -19.84 -27.61
C GLU A 159 16.33 -19.23 -28.97
N GLU A 160 16.14 -17.90 -29.07
CA GLU A 160 15.87 -17.20 -30.34
C GLU A 160 17.15 -16.85 -31.15
N GLU A 161 18.36 -17.06 -30.61
CA GLU A 161 19.63 -16.84 -31.35
C GLU A 161 20.13 -18.08 -32.14
N GLY A 162 19.21 -18.91 -32.62
CA GLY A 162 19.50 -19.99 -33.56
C GLY A 162 19.41 -19.52 -35.02
N GLU A 163 20.58 -19.31 -35.64
CA GLU A 163 20.82 -19.02 -37.08
C GLU A 163 20.72 -17.56 -37.55
N SER A 164 21.76 -16.76 -37.29
CA SER A 164 22.36 -15.96 -38.37
C SER A 164 23.82 -15.61 -38.08
N ASP A 165 24.68 -16.00 -39.02
CA ASP A 165 26.10 -15.72 -39.12
C ASP A 165 26.38 -14.20 -39.22
N GLY A 166 27.35 -13.69 -38.45
CA GLY A 166 28.08 -12.44 -38.76
C GLY A 166 27.91 -11.21 -37.84
N THR A 167 28.85 -11.07 -36.90
CA THR A 167 29.55 -9.82 -36.50
C THR A 167 28.79 -8.60 -35.92
N HIS A 168 29.12 -8.31 -34.65
CA HIS A 168 29.13 -7.04 -33.89
C HIS A 168 27.89 -6.63 -33.05
N PRO A 169 28.10 -6.27 -31.75
CA PRO A 169 27.05 -5.73 -30.90
C PRO A 169 26.71 -4.30 -31.31
N VAL A 170 25.44 -4.07 -31.67
CA VAL A 170 24.89 -2.73 -31.88
C VAL A 170 24.83 -2.02 -30.53
N GLY A 171 25.79 -1.14 -30.31
CA GLY A 171 25.79 -0.19 -29.21
C GLY A 171 24.60 0.77 -29.31
N THR A 172 23.98 1.03 -28.18
CA THR A 172 23.03 2.14 -28.01
C THR A 172 23.70 3.47 -28.41
N PRO A 173 22.93 4.45 -28.94
CA PRO A 173 23.48 5.75 -29.35
C PRO A 173 24.18 6.46 -28.18
N PRO A 174 25.35 7.10 -28.40
CA PRO A 174 26.22 7.65 -27.34
C PRO A 174 25.65 8.85 -26.58
N ASP A 175 24.51 9.41 -27.01
CA ASP A 175 23.94 10.66 -26.46
C ASP A 175 22.67 10.46 -25.61
N SER A 176 22.35 9.24 -25.20
CA SER A 176 21.34 9.05 -24.15
C SER A 176 21.95 9.50 -22.81
N PRO A 177 21.42 10.53 -22.11
CA PRO A 177 21.86 10.80 -20.75
C PRO A 177 21.53 9.55 -19.92
N GLY A 178 22.58 8.81 -19.57
CA GLY A 178 22.47 7.60 -18.76
C GLY A 178 21.69 7.92 -17.50
N ASN A 179 20.73 7.08 -17.16
CA ASN A 179 19.93 7.19 -15.95
C ASN A 179 20.89 7.32 -14.75
N THR A 180 20.99 8.50 -14.15
CA THR A 180 21.93 8.80 -13.05
C THR A 180 21.59 8.07 -11.75
N LEU A 181 20.66 7.12 -11.79
CA LEU A 181 20.33 6.20 -10.71
C LEU A 181 21.23 4.95 -10.70
N ASN A 182 22.07 4.75 -11.72
CA ASN A 182 22.91 3.56 -11.87
C ASN A 182 24.32 3.68 -11.24
N SER A 183 24.56 4.66 -10.37
CA SER A 183 25.87 4.83 -9.70
C SER A 183 26.09 3.90 -8.49
N SER A 184 25.14 3.01 -8.20
CA SER A 184 25.22 2.04 -7.11
C SER A 184 25.80 0.72 -7.63
N PRO A 185 26.65 0.01 -6.84
CA PRO A 185 26.99 -1.39 -7.12
C PRO A 185 25.71 -2.21 -7.36
N PRO A 186 25.75 -3.28 -8.17
CA PRO A 186 24.60 -4.15 -8.34
C PRO A 186 24.17 -4.67 -6.96
N LEU A 187 22.95 -4.29 -6.56
CA LEU A 187 22.35 -4.75 -5.32
C LEU A 187 22.11 -6.27 -5.43
N ALA A 188 22.43 -7.00 -4.37
CA ALA A 188 22.18 -8.44 -4.30
C ALA A 188 20.66 -8.75 -4.30
N PRO A 189 20.26 -10.00 -4.56
CA PRO A 189 18.85 -10.37 -4.58
C PRO A 189 18.13 -10.09 -3.25
N GLY A 190 17.02 -9.35 -3.35
CA GLY A 190 16.23 -8.86 -2.21
C GLY A 190 16.83 -7.64 -1.49
N GLU A 191 17.96 -7.09 -1.95
CA GLU A 191 18.47 -5.81 -1.47
C GLU A 191 17.81 -4.64 -2.20
N PHE A 192 17.54 -3.57 -1.47
CA PHE A 192 16.97 -2.33 -2.00
C PHE A 192 17.63 -1.12 -1.32
N ASP A 193 17.64 0.03 -1.98
CA ASP A 193 18.12 1.28 -1.37
C ASP A 193 17.01 1.88 -0.49
N PRO A 194 17.17 1.93 0.84
CA PRO A 194 16.15 2.44 1.76
C PRO A 194 15.88 3.94 1.60
N ASN A 195 16.74 4.70 0.90
CA ASN A 195 16.50 6.11 0.59
C ASN A 195 15.59 6.30 -0.63
N ILE A 196 15.52 5.29 -1.51
CA ILE A 196 14.66 5.30 -2.69
C ILE A 196 13.36 4.57 -2.35
N ASP A 197 13.46 3.33 -1.90
CA ASP A 197 12.37 2.43 -1.57
C ASP A 197 12.02 2.55 -0.08
N VAL A 198 11.66 3.76 0.34
CA VAL A 198 11.49 4.20 1.74
C VAL A 198 10.42 3.43 2.54
N TYR A 199 9.57 2.66 1.87
CA TYR A 199 8.50 1.87 2.45
C TYR A 199 8.84 0.38 2.58
N GLY A 200 10.05 -0.02 2.14
CA GLY A 200 10.52 -1.41 2.17
C GLY A 200 10.94 -1.88 3.56
N ILE A 201 10.53 -3.10 3.91
CA ILE A 201 10.92 -3.80 5.14
C ILE A 201 11.22 -5.25 4.77
N LYS A 202 12.41 -5.75 5.12
CA LYS A 202 12.78 -7.16 4.89
C LYS A 202 12.04 -8.08 5.86
N CYS A 203 11.79 -9.31 5.43
CA CYS A 203 11.28 -10.33 6.33
C CYS A 203 12.29 -10.68 7.43
N HIS A 204 11.81 -11.28 8.53
CA HIS A 204 12.70 -11.82 9.55
C HIS A 204 13.39 -13.11 9.07
N GLU A 205 14.51 -13.49 9.71
CA GLU A 205 15.33 -14.65 9.30
C GLU A 205 14.58 -15.99 9.30
N ASN A 206 13.66 -16.18 10.24
CA ASN A 206 12.84 -17.40 10.33
C ASN A 206 11.64 -17.44 9.35
N SER A 207 11.56 -16.52 8.38
CA SER A 207 10.43 -16.44 7.46
C SER A 207 10.41 -17.68 6.57
N PRO A 208 9.24 -18.28 6.27
CA PRO A 208 9.16 -19.44 5.38
C PRO A 208 9.68 -19.18 3.97
N ARG A 209 9.68 -17.91 3.54
CA ARG A 209 10.20 -17.41 2.27
C ARG A 209 10.97 -16.13 2.49
N LYS A 210 12.00 -15.89 1.69
CA LYS A 210 12.72 -14.61 1.69
C LYS A 210 11.88 -13.55 0.97
N GLU A 211 11.20 -12.70 1.73
CA GLU A 211 10.28 -11.69 1.23
C GLU A 211 10.72 -10.27 1.60
N VAL A 212 10.31 -9.30 0.77
CA VAL A 212 10.38 -7.86 1.07
C VAL A 212 8.98 -7.27 1.02
N TYR A 213 8.59 -6.55 2.06
CA TYR A 213 7.29 -5.93 2.21
C TYR A 213 7.36 -4.43 1.96
N PHE A 214 6.49 -3.92 1.10
CA PHE A 214 6.32 -2.49 0.85
C PHE A 214 4.97 -2.03 1.39
N MET A 215 4.97 -1.17 2.39
CA MET A 215 3.74 -0.80 3.12
C MET A 215 3.60 0.70 3.32
N ALA A 216 2.47 1.27 2.88
CA ALA A 216 2.15 2.68 3.06
C ALA A 216 0.64 2.93 3.14
N ILE A 217 0.23 4.02 3.78
CA ILE A 217 -1.16 4.47 3.81
C ILE A 217 -1.49 5.15 2.48
N ILE A 218 -2.65 4.83 1.89
CA ILE A 218 -3.18 5.41 0.65
C ILE A 218 -4.59 5.96 0.85
N ASP A 219 -5.11 6.68 -0.16
CA ASP A 219 -6.49 7.20 -0.21
C ASP A 219 -6.90 8.13 0.95
N ILE A 220 -5.96 8.96 1.41
CA ILE A 220 -6.14 9.82 2.60
C ILE A 220 -6.98 11.08 2.37
N LEU A 221 -7.47 11.36 1.16
CA LEU A 221 -8.13 12.63 0.84
C LEU A 221 -9.65 12.65 1.08
N THR A 222 -10.21 11.57 1.63
CA THR A 222 -11.65 11.47 1.94
C THR A 222 -11.96 12.12 3.28
N HIS A 223 -12.58 13.30 3.24
CA HIS A 223 -13.00 14.03 4.44
C HIS A 223 -14.33 13.49 5.01
N TYR A 224 -14.43 13.42 6.34
CA TYR A 224 -15.67 13.08 7.03
C TYR A 224 -16.64 14.28 7.06
N ASP A 225 -17.46 14.39 6.01
CA ASP A 225 -18.38 15.52 5.84
C ASP A 225 -19.71 15.41 6.61
N ALA A 226 -20.35 16.57 6.81
CA ALA A 226 -21.58 16.76 7.58
C ALA A 226 -22.77 15.86 7.13
N LYS A 227 -22.80 15.39 5.88
CA LYS A 227 -23.78 14.38 5.42
C LYS A 227 -23.63 13.05 6.17
N LYS A 228 -22.40 12.61 6.48
CA LYS A 228 -22.15 11.42 7.30
C LYS A 228 -22.47 11.68 8.78
N LYS A 229 -22.27 12.90 9.29
CA LYS A 229 -22.72 13.31 10.63
C LYS A 229 -24.25 13.27 10.77
N ALA A 230 -24.98 13.75 9.77
CA ALA A 230 -26.44 13.68 9.75
C ALA A 230 -26.93 12.22 9.66
N ALA A 231 -26.29 11.39 8.84
CA ALA A 231 -26.58 9.95 8.77
C ALA A 231 -26.27 9.24 10.10
N HIS A 232 -25.16 9.59 10.77
CA HIS A 232 -24.81 9.05 12.09
C HIS A 232 -25.82 9.47 13.16
N ALA A 233 -26.14 10.77 13.23
CA ALA A 233 -27.11 11.32 14.18
C ALA A 233 -28.50 10.70 13.99
N ALA A 234 -29.00 10.63 12.76
CA ALA A 234 -30.29 10.00 12.44
C ALA A 234 -30.32 8.51 12.83
N LYS A 235 -29.22 7.78 12.61
CA LYS A 235 -29.12 6.36 12.99
C LYS A 235 -29.00 6.15 14.52
N THR A 236 -28.31 7.05 15.23
CA THR A 236 -28.22 7.06 16.71
C THR A 236 -29.59 7.24 17.34
N VAL A 237 -30.37 8.19 16.81
CA VAL A 237 -31.73 8.47 17.29
C VAL A 237 -32.67 7.29 17.03
N LYS A 238 -32.48 6.55 15.92
CA LYS A 238 -33.36 5.42 15.54
C LYS A 238 -33.05 4.11 16.27
N HIS A 239 -31.80 3.84 16.67
CA HIS A 239 -31.38 2.55 17.23
C HIS A 239 -30.86 2.63 18.68
N GLY A 240 -30.88 3.81 19.30
CA GLY A 240 -30.39 4.04 20.66
C GLY A 240 -28.87 4.22 20.73
N ALA A 241 -28.39 4.84 21.81
CA ALA A 241 -26.99 5.22 22.02
C ALA A 241 -26.01 4.02 22.09
N GLY A 242 -26.51 2.79 22.15
CA GLY A 242 -25.73 1.53 22.18
C GLY A 242 -25.72 0.74 20.88
N ALA A 243 -26.37 1.21 19.81
CA ALA A 243 -26.25 0.57 18.50
C ALA A 243 -24.92 0.96 17.86
N GLU A 244 -24.11 -0.02 17.45
CA GLU A 244 -22.93 0.24 16.62
C GLU A 244 -23.36 0.77 15.24
N ILE A 245 -23.35 2.09 15.09
CA ILE A 245 -23.78 2.76 13.87
C ILE A 245 -22.67 2.64 12.83
N SER A 246 -23.02 2.16 11.63
CA SER A 246 -22.09 1.88 10.52
C SER A 246 -21.27 3.08 10.00
N THR A 247 -21.57 4.31 10.43
CA THR A 247 -20.80 5.52 10.11
C THR A 247 -19.82 5.83 11.24
N VAL A 248 -18.75 5.05 11.30
CA VAL A 248 -17.74 5.13 12.35
C VAL A 248 -17.02 6.49 12.31
N ASN A 249 -16.95 7.16 13.46
CA ASN A 249 -16.23 8.43 13.62
C ASN A 249 -14.72 8.21 13.34
N PRO A 250 -13.98 9.16 12.70
CA PRO A 250 -12.53 9.10 12.52
C PRO A 250 -11.71 8.47 13.66
N GLU A 251 -11.96 8.78 14.93
CA GLU A 251 -11.22 8.20 16.07
C GLU A 251 -11.50 6.70 16.30
N GLN A 252 -12.72 6.24 16.01
CA GLN A 252 -13.04 4.81 16.09
C GLN A 252 -12.50 4.07 14.86
N TYR A 253 -12.48 4.73 13.70
CA TYR A 253 -11.91 4.18 12.48
C TYR A 253 -10.41 3.95 12.63
N SER A 254 -9.68 4.96 13.14
CA SER A 254 -8.25 4.88 13.40
C SER A 254 -7.88 3.74 14.34
N LYS A 255 -8.62 3.58 15.45
CA LYS A 255 -8.39 2.49 16.40
C LYS A 255 -8.57 1.12 15.74
N ARG A 256 -9.68 0.90 15.03
CA ARG A 256 -9.97 -0.37 14.33
C ARG A 256 -8.92 -0.70 13.28
N PHE A 257 -8.44 0.32 12.56
CA PHE A 257 -7.37 0.18 11.58
C PHE A 257 -6.06 -0.26 12.26
N LEU A 258 -5.63 0.41 13.32
CA LEU A 258 -4.41 0.05 14.07
C LEU A 258 -4.49 -1.36 14.67
N ASP A 259 -5.63 -1.70 15.28
CA ASP A 259 -5.84 -3.03 15.89
C ASP A 259 -5.76 -4.15 14.84
N PHE A 260 -6.37 -3.94 13.66
CA PHE A 260 -6.32 -4.91 12.55
C PHE A 260 -4.90 -5.08 12.02
N ILE A 261 -4.20 -3.98 11.71
CA ILE A 261 -2.84 -4.05 11.18
C ILE A 261 -1.88 -4.67 12.20
N GLY A 262 -2.00 -4.34 13.49
CA GLY A 262 -1.21 -4.95 14.55
C GLY A 262 -1.38 -6.46 14.67
N HIS A 263 -2.52 -7.02 14.26
CA HIS A 263 -2.80 -8.46 14.31
C HIS A 263 -2.22 -9.26 13.13
N ILE A 264 -2.05 -8.63 11.96
CA ILE A 264 -1.57 -9.33 10.75
C ILE A 264 -0.03 -9.38 10.64
N LEU A 265 0.67 -8.48 11.33
CA LEU A 265 2.13 -8.47 11.43
C LEU A 265 2.55 -9.56 12.41
N THR A 266 3.30 -10.55 11.94
CA THR A 266 3.80 -11.67 12.75
C THR A 266 5.27 -11.46 13.02
#